data_AF-A0A5F2HWE3-F1
#
_entry.id   AF-A0A5F2HWE3-F1
#
_cell.length_a   1.000
_cell.length_b   1.000
_cell.length_c   1.000
_cell.angle_alpha   90.00
_cell.angle_beta   90.00
_cell.angle_gamma   90.00
#
_symmetry.space_group_name_H-M   'P 1'
#
loop_
_entity.id
_entity.type
_entity.pdbx_description
1 polymer ?
#
loop_
_entity_poly.entity_id
_entity_poly.type
_entity_poly.pdbx_seq_one_letter_code
_entity_poly.pdbx_strand_id
1 'polypeptide(L)'
;EMILELISHCPPEFTLHARNPEHNLRFGGDNVILSMMASAPNCSDLDRGRRPGNQADYRNFLRLTQMHNILNCTGGYPVEPIDIHPSVRHLACIRDLSLLTDKVFH
;
A
#
# COMPACT_ATOMS: atom_id res chain seq x y z
N GLU A 1 -33.96 1.99 8.32
CA GLU A 1 -34.17 0.56 8.11
C GLU A 1 -33.33 0.02 6.95
N MET A 2 -33.52 0.48 5.71
CA MET A 2 -32.74 0.05 4.52
C MET A 2 -31.20 0.08 4.67
N ILE A 3 -30.61 1.12 5.28
CA ILE A 3 -29.15 1.21 5.45
C ILE A 3 -28.60 0.06 6.32
N LEU A 4 -29.28 -0.24 7.44
CA LEU A 4 -28.84 -1.30 8.35
C LEU A 4 -29.03 -2.69 7.73
N GLU A 5 -30.11 -2.87 6.96
CA GLU A 5 -30.32 -4.07 6.14
C GLU A 5 -29.15 -4.28 5.16
N LEU A 6 -28.75 -3.25 4.41
CA LEU A 6 -27.64 -3.35 3.47
C LEU A 6 -26.30 -3.63 4.15
N ILE A 7 -26.04 -3.02 5.31
CA ILE A 7 -24.84 -3.29 6.12
C ILE A 7 -24.80 -4.75 6.59
N SER A 8 -25.97 -5.37 6.85
CA SER A 8 -26.03 -6.77 7.33
C SER A 8 -25.52 -7.80 6.33
N HIS A 9 -25.41 -7.45 5.04
CA HIS A 9 -24.80 -8.29 4.01
C HIS A 9 -23.27 -8.22 3.97
N CYS A 10 -22.67 -7.25 4.67
CA CYS A 10 -21.22 -7.14 4.75
C CYS A 10 -20.65 -8.25 5.64
N PRO A 11 -19.64 -9.01 5.18
CA PRO A 11 -19.01 -10.01 6.03
C PRO A 11 -18.31 -9.33 7.22
N PRO A 12 -18.46 -9.85 8.45
CA PRO A 12 -17.79 -9.27 9.63
C PRO A 12 -16.27 -9.45 9.57
N GLU A 13 -15.80 -10.46 8.83
CA GLU A 13 -14.39 -10.75 8.60
C GLU A 13 -14.16 -11.33 7.20
N PHE A 14 -13.01 -11.04 6.61
CA PHE A 14 -12.61 -11.60 5.32
C PHE A 14 -11.08 -11.68 5.20
N THR A 15 -10.58 -12.39 4.19
CA THR A 15 -9.13 -12.48 3.91
C THR A 15 -8.76 -11.61 2.73
N LEU A 16 -7.81 -10.71 2.91
CA LEU A 16 -7.08 -10.07 1.82
C LEU A 16 -5.94 -10.99 1.41
N HIS A 17 -5.98 -11.43 0.15
CA HIS A 17 -4.99 -12.36 -0.38
C HIS A 17 -3.78 -11.63 -0.95
N ALA A 18 -2.60 -12.05 -0.52
CA ALA A 18 -1.33 -11.61 -1.07
C ALA A 18 -0.82 -12.60 -2.14
N ARG A 19 0.18 -12.19 -2.93
CA ARG A 19 0.85 -13.07 -3.88
C ARG A 19 1.60 -14.21 -3.17
N ASN A 20 2.17 -13.93 -2.00
CA ASN A 20 2.71 -14.92 -1.09
C ASN A 20 1.66 -15.18 0.02
N PRO A 21 1.06 -16.38 0.11
CA PRO A 21 0.03 -16.68 1.10
C PRO A 21 0.44 -16.46 2.56
N GLU A 22 1.74 -16.49 2.87
CA GLU A 22 2.30 -16.16 4.19
C GLU A 22 2.04 -14.70 4.60
N HIS A 23 1.66 -13.84 3.64
CA HIS A 23 1.27 -12.45 3.86
C HIS A 23 -0.22 -12.19 3.67
N ASN A 24 -1.06 -13.23 3.63
CA ASN A 24 -2.51 -13.05 3.69
C ASN A 24 -2.90 -12.34 4.99
N LEU A 25 -3.88 -11.45 4.91
CA LEU A 25 -4.34 -10.67 6.06
C LEU A 25 -5.80 -10.97 6.35
N ARG A 26 -6.10 -11.33 7.60
CA ARG A 26 -7.46 -11.47 8.10
C ARG A 26 -7.95 -10.11 8.57
N PHE A 27 -8.93 -9.56 7.85
CA PHE A 27 -9.53 -8.27 8.12
C PHE A 27 -10.76 -8.45 9.01
N GLY A 28 -10.91 -7.62 10.06
CA GLY A 28 -11.99 -7.71 11.04
C GLY A 28 -11.58 -8.43 12.35
N GLY A 29 -12.54 -8.63 13.26
CA GLY A 29 -12.29 -9.19 14.59
C GLY A 29 -11.36 -8.29 15.45
N ASP A 30 -10.49 -8.92 16.23
CA ASP A 30 -9.50 -8.23 17.08
C ASP A 30 -8.15 -7.98 16.36
N ASN A 31 -8.11 -8.10 15.02
CA ASN A 31 -6.89 -7.93 14.24
C ASN A 31 -6.52 -6.45 14.05
N VAL A 32 -5.24 -6.12 14.20
CA VAL A 32 -4.68 -4.82 13.84
C VAL A 32 -3.78 -5.00 12.62
N ILE A 33 -4.14 -4.35 11.52
CA ILE A 33 -3.35 -4.34 10.28
C ILE A 33 -2.70 -2.97 10.15
N LEU A 34 -1.37 -2.93 10.12
CA LEU A 34 -0.59 -1.72 9.93
C LEU A 34 -0.14 -1.63 8.47
N SER A 35 -0.57 -0.56 7.81
CA SER A 35 -0.22 -0.29 6.42
C SER A 35 0.90 0.74 6.32
N MET A 36 1.71 0.64 5.26
CA MET A 36 2.54 1.74 4.79
C MET A 36 1.69 3.02 4.60
N MET A 37 2.29 4.18 4.88
CA MET A 37 1.68 5.49 4.59
C MET A 37 1.32 5.62 3.11
N ALA A 38 0.30 6.44 2.81
CA ALA A 38 -0.17 6.68 1.45
C ALA A 38 -0.45 8.17 1.15
N SER A 39 -0.37 8.50 -0.13
CA SER A 39 -0.76 9.77 -0.77
C SER A 39 0.13 10.98 -0.50
N ALA A 40 1.35 10.81 0.01
CA ALA A 40 2.24 11.95 0.19
C ALA A 40 2.73 12.52 -1.16
N PRO A 41 2.64 13.85 -1.38
CA PRO A 41 3.19 14.47 -2.60
C PRO A 41 4.70 14.66 -2.55
N ASN A 42 5.30 14.56 -1.36
CA ASN A 42 6.72 14.81 -1.12
C ASN A 42 7.31 13.72 -0.22
N CYS A 43 8.61 13.50 -0.35
CA CYS A 43 9.40 12.64 0.53
C CYS A 43 10.60 13.41 1.08
N SER A 44 11.28 12.83 2.06
CA SER A 44 12.52 13.38 2.62
C SER A 44 13.45 12.24 3.01
N ASP A 45 14.75 12.46 2.88
CA ASP A 45 15.81 11.64 3.46
C ASP A 45 16.93 12.55 3.99
N LEU A 46 17.95 11.95 4.62
CA LEU A 46 19.06 12.69 5.25
C LEU A 46 19.97 13.36 4.22
N ASP A 47 20.09 12.80 3.02
CA ASP A 47 21.04 13.26 2.01
C ASP A 47 20.47 14.36 1.09
N ARG A 48 19.20 14.23 0.69
CA ARG A 48 18.56 15.09 -0.33
C ARG A 48 17.48 15.99 0.25
N GLY A 49 17.13 15.84 1.54
CA GLY A 49 16.11 16.62 2.21
C GLY A 49 14.72 16.47 1.58
N ARG A 50 13.82 17.40 1.90
CA ARG A 50 12.42 17.37 1.42
C ARG A 50 12.32 17.72 -0.06
N ARG A 51 11.62 16.90 -0.83
CA ARG A 51 11.45 17.06 -2.29
C ARG A 51 10.16 16.39 -2.80
N PRO A 52 9.68 16.75 -4.00
CA PRO A 52 8.64 15.97 -4.68
C PRO A 52 9.08 14.51 -4.91
N GLY A 53 8.13 13.58 -4.87
CA GLY A 53 8.41 12.18 -5.11
C GLY A 53 8.77 11.87 -6.56
N ASN A 54 9.55 10.80 -6.75
CA ASN A 54 9.83 10.21 -8.06
C ASN A 54 9.74 8.68 -7.95
N GLN A 55 9.86 7.98 -9.07
CA GLN A 55 9.76 6.52 -9.07
C GLN A 55 10.82 5.84 -8.20
N ALA A 56 12.03 6.39 -8.10
CA ALA A 56 13.07 5.81 -7.25
C ALA A 56 12.67 5.90 -5.76
N ASP A 57 12.15 7.05 -5.33
CA ASP A 57 11.67 7.25 -3.95
C ASP A 57 10.48 6.34 -3.65
N TYR A 58 9.51 6.24 -4.57
CA TYR A 58 8.39 5.29 -4.49
C TYR A 58 8.87 3.85 -4.26
N ARG A 59 9.79 3.36 -5.09
CA ARG A 59 10.36 2.01 -4.99
C ARG A 59 11.12 1.77 -3.70
N ASN A 60 11.81 2.80 -3.19
CA ASN A 60 12.53 2.69 -1.92
C ASN A 60 11.56 2.47 -0.75
N PHE A 61 10.43 3.20 -0.71
CA PHE A 61 9.39 2.95 0.28
C PHE A 61 8.74 1.57 0.16
N LEU A 62 8.57 1.04 -1.06
CA LEU A 62 8.09 -0.34 -1.25
C LEU A 62 9.06 -1.36 -0.65
N ARG A 63 10.36 -1.21 -0.89
CA ARG A 63 11.38 -2.09 -0.30
C ARG A 63 11.44 -1.98 1.23
N LEU A 64 11.32 -0.77 1.77
CA LEU A 64 11.21 -0.57 3.22
C LEU A 64 9.97 -1.28 3.78
N THR A 65 8.84 -1.17 3.09
CA THR A 65 7.60 -1.85 3.47
C THR A 65 7.74 -3.36 3.44
N GLN A 66 8.39 -3.92 2.42
CA GLN A 66 8.67 -5.35 2.36
C GLN A 66 9.54 -5.81 3.53
N MET A 67 10.62 -5.07 3.80
CA MET A 67 11.62 -5.41 4.82
C MET A 67 11.05 -5.38 6.26
N HIS A 68 10.19 -4.41 6.58
CA HIS A 68 9.69 -4.26 7.94
C HIS A 68 8.51 -5.20 8.24
N ASN A 69 8.66 -6.07 9.23
CA ASN A 69 7.61 -7.00 9.67
C ASN A 69 6.39 -6.31 10.30
N ILE A 70 6.57 -5.12 10.88
CA ILE A 70 5.48 -4.33 11.47
C ILE A 70 4.53 -3.78 10.40
N LEU A 71 4.97 -3.65 9.15
CA LEU A 71 4.11 -3.23 8.04
C LEU A 71 3.54 -4.47 7.36
N ASN A 72 2.24 -4.67 7.46
CA ASN A 72 1.54 -5.86 6.97
C ASN A 72 1.15 -5.76 5.50
N CYS A 73 0.85 -4.55 5.01
CA CYS A 73 0.45 -4.29 3.63
C CYS A 73 0.92 -2.93 3.13
N THR A 74 0.77 -2.70 1.83
CA THR A 74 0.88 -1.36 1.25
C THR A 74 -0.45 -0.62 1.32
N GLY A 75 -0.40 0.70 1.46
CA GLY A 75 -1.60 1.56 1.57
C GLY A 75 -1.96 2.28 0.28
N GLY A 76 -1.33 1.93 -0.84
CA GLY A 76 -1.31 2.73 -2.07
C GLY A 76 0.06 3.37 -2.27
N TYR A 77 0.11 4.68 -2.49
CA TYR A 77 1.32 5.35 -2.94
C TYR A 77 2.03 6.02 -1.76
N PRO A 78 3.19 5.53 -1.29
CA PRO A 78 3.89 6.15 -0.17
C PRO A 78 4.45 7.53 -0.52
N VAL A 79 4.70 7.76 -1.80
CA VAL A 79 4.96 9.08 -2.36
C VAL A 79 4.53 9.08 -3.83
N GLU A 80 4.03 10.20 -4.33
CA GLU A 80 3.64 10.34 -5.72
C GLU A 80 4.86 10.40 -6.66
N PRO A 81 5.05 9.48 -7.63
CA PRO A 81 6.16 9.55 -8.58
C PRO A 81 5.85 10.51 -9.73
N ILE A 82 6.14 11.81 -9.51
CA ILE A 82 5.74 12.88 -10.44
C ILE A 82 6.53 12.90 -11.76
N ASP A 83 7.64 12.16 -11.83
CA ASP A 83 8.45 11.92 -13.02
C ASP A 83 7.77 10.99 -14.05
N ILE A 84 6.66 10.35 -13.68
CA ILE A 84 5.84 9.55 -14.58
C ILE A 84 4.56 10.30 -14.93
N HIS A 85 4.20 10.32 -16.21
CA HIS A 85 2.97 10.96 -16.67
C HIS A 85 1.73 10.37 -15.97
N PRO A 86 0.80 11.19 -15.43
CA PRO A 86 -0.34 10.71 -14.63
C PRO A 86 -1.20 9.64 -15.33
N SER A 87 -1.37 9.73 -16.65
CA SER A 87 -2.21 8.79 -17.41
C SER A 87 -1.71 7.33 -17.40
N VAL A 88 -0.43 7.10 -17.09
CA VAL A 88 0.19 5.76 -17.06
C VAL A 88 0.85 5.43 -15.73
N ARG A 89 0.89 6.38 -14.79
CA ARG A 89 1.56 6.26 -13.50
C ARG A 89 1.08 5.05 -12.70
N HIS A 90 -0.21 4.79 -12.71
CA HIS A 90 -0.81 3.66 -12.01
C HIS A 90 -0.35 2.30 -12.53
N LEU A 91 -0.14 2.17 -13.83
CA LEU A 91 0.41 0.95 -14.43
C LEU A 91 1.83 0.68 -13.94
N ALA A 92 2.67 1.73 -13.89
CA ALA A 92 4.04 1.62 -13.39
C ALA A 92 4.09 1.30 -11.89
N CYS A 93 3.21 1.92 -11.09
CA CYS A 93 3.15 1.70 -9.64
C CYS A 93 2.65 0.29 -9.29
N ILE A 94 1.56 -0.18 -9.92
CA ILE A 94 1.04 -1.54 -9.71
C ILE A 94 2.07 -2.60 -10.08
N ARG A 95 2.80 -2.40 -11.19
CA ARG A 95 3.91 -3.28 -11.56
C ARG A 95 4.98 -3.30 -10.47
N ASP A 96 5.40 -2.13 -10.00
CA ASP A 96 6.44 -2.02 -8.98
C ASP A 96 5.98 -2.64 -7.63
N LEU A 97 4.72 -2.47 -7.22
CA LEU A 97 4.13 -3.17 -6.06
C LEU A 97 4.26 -4.69 -6.18
N SER A 98 3.86 -5.22 -7.34
CA SER A 98 3.83 -6.66 -7.60
C SER A 98 5.23 -7.28 -7.65
N LEU A 99 6.23 -6.52 -8.11
CA LEU A 99 7.61 -6.98 -8.26
C LEU A 99 8.46 -6.78 -7.01
N LEU A 100 8.24 -5.71 -6.25
CA LEU A 100 9.10 -5.31 -5.12
C LEU A 100 8.55 -5.72 -3.76
N THR A 101 7.28 -6.14 -3.70
CA THR A 101 6.66 -6.67 -2.49
C THR A 101 5.93 -7.96 -2.82
N ASP A 102 5.77 -8.83 -1.82
CA ASP A 102 4.89 -9.99 -1.89
C ASP A 102 3.77 -9.94 -0.82
N LYS A 103 3.67 -8.83 -0.10
CA LYS A 103 2.57 -8.46 0.80
C LYS A 103 1.32 -8.05 0.04
N VAL A 104 0.18 -7.95 0.74
CA VAL A 104 -1.06 -7.39 0.17
C VAL A 104 -0.80 -5.97 -0.32
N PHE A 105 -1.30 -5.64 -1.52
CA PHE A 105 -1.23 -4.30 -2.09
C PHE A 105 -2.57 -3.83 -2.66
N HIS A 106 -2.73 -2.50 -2.68
CA HIS A 106 -3.86 -1.81 -3.30
C HIS A 106 -3.76 -1.81 -4.84
#